data_AF-A0A2R6JDT6-F1
#
_entry.id   AF-A0A2R6JDT6-F1
#
_cell.length_a   1.000
_cell.length_b   1.000
_cell.length_c   1.000
_cell.angle_alpha   90.00
_cell.angle_beta   90.00
_cell.angle_gamma   90.00
#
_symmetry.space_group_name_H-M   'P 1'
#
loop_
_entity.id
_entity.type
_entity.pdbx_description
1 polymer ?
#
loop_
_entity_poly.entity_id
_entity_poly.type
_entity_poly.pdbx_seq_one_letter_code
_entity_poly.pdbx_strand_id
1 'polypeptide(L)'
;MTTSVHQLDDGAWLSVNDSREVNVSDLWWLARQDFCDCEMADFLAEGFVEIGVDHPDVEGRVAGQCIACGESGVTDWLTLGRVVDPDEGEFYAVDPTSVHVPERRRRLARPAES
;
A
#
# COMPACT_ATOMS: atom_id res chain seq x y z
N MET A 1 8.85 11.96 17.51
CA MET A 1 9.15 12.84 16.34
C MET A 1 8.00 12.70 15.34
N THR A 2 7.93 13.45 14.24
CA THR A 2 6.87 13.24 13.23
C THR A 2 7.45 12.48 12.05
N THR A 3 6.95 11.26 11.79
CA THR A 3 7.29 10.50 10.59
C THR A 3 6.61 11.11 9.37
N SER A 4 7.40 11.51 8.36
CA SER A 4 6.90 12.01 7.09
C SER A 4 6.64 10.85 6.14
N VAL A 5 5.46 10.79 5.54
CA VAL A 5 5.07 9.74 4.57
C VAL A 5 4.44 10.39 3.35
N HIS A 6 4.98 10.14 2.17
CA HIS A 6 4.47 10.70 0.91
C HIS A 6 4.90 9.88 -0.32
N GLN A 7 4.28 10.15 -1.46
CA GLN A 7 4.69 9.59 -2.75
C GLN A 7 5.90 10.33 -3.31
N LEU A 8 6.77 9.62 -4.03
CA LEU A 8 7.97 10.18 -4.65
C LEU A 8 8.09 9.68 -6.10
N ASP A 9 8.76 10.46 -6.96
CA ASP A 9 8.96 10.18 -8.39
C ASP A 9 7.65 9.82 -9.14
N ASP A 10 6.69 10.75 -9.15
CA ASP A 10 5.38 10.57 -9.83
C ASP A 10 4.62 9.31 -9.38
N GLY A 11 4.77 8.92 -8.11
CA GLY A 11 4.08 7.77 -7.53
C GLY A 11 4.82 6.45 -7.73
N ALA A 12 6.07 6.47 -8.18
CA ALA A 12 6.88 5.25 -8.32
C ALA A 12 7.37 4.71 -6.96
N TRP A 13 7.50 5.57 -5.94
CA TRP A 13 8.02 5.18 -4.63
C TRP A 13 7.14 5.69 -3.48
N LEU A 14 7.03 4.86 -2.43
CA LEU A 14 6.68 5.31 -1.10
C LEU A 14 7.94 5.84 -0.41
N SER A 15 7.87 7.09 0.02
CA SER A 15 8.92 7.75 0.79
C SER A 15 8.52 7.81 2.27
N VAL A 16 9.42 7.37 3.15
CA VAL A 16 9.30 7.53 4.60
C VAL A 16 10.54 8.23 5.12
N ASN A 17 10.36 9.39 5.76
CA ASN A 17 11.47 10.24 6.22
C ASN A 17 12.53 10.51 5.13
N ASP A 18 12.05 10.76 3.91
CA ASP A 18 12.85 11.04 2.70
C ASP A 18 13.70 9.86 2.18
N SER A 19 13.50 8.66 2.73
CA SER A 19 14.05 7.40 2.23
C SER A 19 13.06 6.66 1.34
N ARG A 20 13.56 6.01 0.28
CA ARG A 20 12.76 5.21 -0.65
C ARG A 20 12.56 3.79 -0.09
N GLU A 21 11.33 3.47 0.29
CA GLU A 21 11.04 2.24 1.03
C GLU A 21 10.34 1.17 0.20
N VAL A 22 9.29 1.53 -0.55
CA VAL A 22 8.49 0.59 -1.35
C VAL A 22 8.36 1.10 -2.77
N ASN A 23 8.58 0.24 -3.76
CA ASN A 23 8.48 0.57 -5.18
C ASN A 23 7.29 -0.13 -5.84
N VAL A 24 6.84 0.43 -6.96
CA VAL A 24 5.76 -0.15 -7.78
C VAL A 24 6.23 -1.14 -8.84
N SER A 25 7.53 -1.28 -9.13
CA SER A 25 7.98 -2.12 -10.27
C SER A 25 7.95 -3.63 -10.00
N ASP A 26 7.54 -4.04 -8.81
CA ASP A 26 7.45 -5.45 -8.43
C ASP A 26 6.10 -6.06 -8.80
N LEU A 27 6.08 -7.39 -8.90
CA LEU A 27 4.85 -8.18 -9.01
C LEU A 27 4.30 -8.48 -7.62
N TRP A 28 3.03 -8.16 -7.40
CA TRP A 28 2.32 -8.35 -6.14
C TRP A 28 1.30 -9.47 -6.30
N TRP A 29 1.19 -10.36 -5.32
CA TRP A 29 0.14 -11.37 -5.30
C TRP A 29 -1.05 -10.88 -4.49
N LEU A 30 -2.16 -10.60 -5.17
CA LEU A 30 -3.40 -10.19 -4.51
C LEU A 30 -4.31 -11.39 -4.37
N ALA A 31 -4.66 -11.74 -3.13
CA ALA A 31 -5.63 -12.80 -2.85
C ALA A 31 -7.09 -12.31 -2.94
N ARG A 32 -7.29 -11.02 -3.22
CA ARG A 32 -8.61 -10.41 -3.41
C ARG A 32 -8.48 -9.10 -4.16
N GLN A 33 -9.38 -8.84 -5.10
CA GLN A 33 -9.45 -7.56 -5.80
C GLN A 33 -10.82 -7.39 -6.46
N ASP A 34 -11.28 -6.15 -6.56
CA ASP A 34 -12.57 -5.83 -7.19
C ASP A 34 -12.41 -5.44 -8.68
N PHE A 35 -11.17 -5.25 -9.17
CA PHE A 35 -10.91 -4.80 -10.54
C PHE A 35 -10.89 -5.93 -11.58
N CYS A 36 -10.73 -7.20 -11.16
CA CYS A 36 -10.80 -8.34 -12.06
C CYS A 36 -11.32 -9.60 -11.35
N ASP A 37 -11.85 -10.55 -12.12
CA ASP A 37 -12.51 -11.77 -11.61
C ASP A 37 -11.53 -12.93 -11.29
N CYS A 38 -10.21 -12.70 -11.31
CA CYS A 38 -9.23 -13.73 -10.95
C CYS A 38 -9.36 -14.13 -9.47
N GLU A 39 -9.20 -15.43 -9.14
CA GLU A 39 -9.19 -15.86 -7.73
C GLU A 39 -7.99 -15.27 -6.96
N MET A 40 -6.81 -15.28 -7.61
CA MET A 40 -5.66 -14.48 -7.21
C MET A 40 -5.16 -13.70 -8.42
N ALA A 41 -4.76 -12.45 -8.22
CA ALA A 41 -4.17 -11.63 -9.26
C ALA A 41 -2.64 -11.58 -9.12
N ASP A 42 -1.94 -11.93 -10.20
CA ASP A 42 -0.55 -11.55 -10.43
C ASP A 42 -0.53 -10.07 -10.84
N PHE A 43 -0.46 -9.17 -9.87
CA PHE A 43 -0.65 -7.73 -10.09
C PHE A 43 0.68 -7.04 -10.31
N LEU A 44 0.91 -6.56 -11.52
CA LEU A 44 2.02 -5.67 -11.82
C LEU A 44 1.61 -4.26 -11.36
N ALA A 45 2.25 -3.78 -10.30
CA ALA A 45 2.06 -2.42 -9.84
C ALA A 45 2.71 -1.43 -10.83
N GLU A 46 2.09 -0.27 -11.01
CA GLU A 46 2.55 0.74 -11.98
C GLU A 46 2.67 2.13 -11.35
N GLY A 47 1.91 2.41 -10.28
CA GLY A 47 1.97 3.69 -9.59
C GLY A 47 1.11 3.76 -8.34
N PHE A 48 1.58 4.45 -7.30
CA PHE A 48 0.76 4.82 -6.16
C PHE A 48 -0.21 5.93 -6.55
N VAL A 49 -1.51 5.68 -6.39
CA VAL A 49 -2.58 6.65 -6.66
C VAL A 49 -2.84 7.48 -5.40
N GLU A 50 -2.87 6.84 -4.25
CA GLU A 50 -3.22 7.47 -2.97
C GLU A 50 -2.41 6.82 -1.85
N ILE A 51 -1.93 7.62 -0.89
CA ILE A 51 -1.25 7.14 0.32
C ILE A 51 -2.03 7.62 1.54
N GLY A 52 -2.21 6.73 2.50
CA GLY A 52 -2.92 6.96 3.74
C GLY A 52 -2.13 6.42 4.91
N VAL A 53 -2.24 7.08 6.06
CA VAL A 53 -1.71 6.57 7.32
C VAL A 53 -2.90 6.21 8.20
N ASP A 54 -2.93 4.95 8.65
CA ASP A 54 -3.80 4.46 9.71
C ASP A 54 -2.94 3.76 10.76
N HIS A 55 -2.32 4.56 11.63
CA HIS A 55 -1.25 4.11 12.51
C HIS A 55 -1.62 2.79 13.24
N PRO A 56 -0.74 1.78 13.23
CA PRO A 56 0.66 1.84 12.79
C PRO A 56 0.87 1.64 11.27
N ASP A 57 -0.19 1.33 10.53
CA ASP A 57 -0.11 0.96 9.13
C ASP A 57 0.01 2.19 8.22
N VAL A 58 0.91 2.08 7.24
CA VAL A 58 0.93 2.94 6.06
C VAL A 58 0.29 2.15 4.94
N GLU A 59 -0.76 2.71 4.36
CA GLU A 59 -1.57 2.08 3.33
C GLU A 59 -1.50 2.88 2.03
N GLY A 60 -1.72 2.20 0.91
CA GLY A 60 -1.83 2.86 -0.38
C GLY A 60 -2.81 2.18 -1.31
N ARG A 61 -3.27 2.96 -2.30
CA ARG A 61 -4.01 2.45 -3.45
C ARG A 61 -3.08 2.48 -4.65
N VAL A 62 -3.00 1.38 -5.36
CA VAL A 62 -1.99 1.17 -6.40
C VAL A 62 -2.72 0.95 -7.73
N ALA A 63 -2.35 1.72 -8.76
CA ALA A 63 -2.74 1.46 -10.13
C ALA A 63 -1.82 0.39 -10.72
N GLY A 64 -2.40 -0.49 -11.53
CA GLY A 64 -1.64 -1.56 -12.17
C GLY A 64 -2.50 -2.46 -13.05
N GLN A 65 -1.94 -3.62 -13.40
CA GLN A 65 -2.57 -4.61 -14.25
C GLN A 65 -2.40 -6.02 -13.70
N CYS A 66 -3.46 -6.83 -13.76
CA CYS A 66 -3.32 -8.27 -13.56
C CYS A 66 -2.71 -8.89 -14.82
N ILE A 67 -1.49 -9.43 -14.73
CA ILE A 67 -0.81 -9.99 -15.91
C ILE A 67 -1.42 -11.33 -16.36
N ALA A 68 -2.17 -12.00 -15.48
CA ALA A 68 -2.83 -13.27 -15.80
C ALA A 68 -4.03 -13.09 -16.74
N CYS A 69 -4.84 -12.04 -16.57
CA CYS A 69 -6.02 -11.78 -17.41
C CYS A 69 -5.92 -10.51 -18.28
N GLY A 70 -4.95 -9.64 -18.01
CA GLY A 70 -4.72 -8.38 -18.72
C GLY A 70 -5.60 -7.20 -18.28
N GLU A 71 -6.47 -7.37 -17.29
CA GLU A 71 -7.34 -6.30 -16.80
C GLU A 71 -6.55 -5.29 -15.96
N SER A 72 -6.79 -4.01 -16.21
CA SER A 72 -6.14 -2.90 -15.50
C SER A 72 -7.08 -2.28 -14.48
N GLY A 73 -6.54 -1.81 -13.36
CA GLY A 73 -7.36 -1.23 -12.31
C GLY A 73 -6.57 -0.55 -11.23
N VAL A 74 -7.29 -0.07 -10.23
CA VAL A 74 -6.72 0.46 -8.98
C VAL A 74 -7.15 -0.44 -7.85
N THR A 75 -6.21 -0.84 -7.01
CA THR A 75 -6.50 -1.65 -5.83
C THR A 75 -7.39 -0.88 -4.84
N ASP A 76 -8.07 -1.63 -3.97
CA ASP A 76 -8.46 -1.11 -2.67
C ASP A 76 -7.20 -0.83 -1.81
N TRP A 77 -7.37 -0.46 -0.55
CA TRP A 77 -6.23 -0.11 0.31
C TRP A 77 -5.38 -1.34 0.60
N LEU A 78 -4.08 -1.20 0.32
CA LEU A 78 -3.04 -2.19 0.58
C LEU A 78 -2.11 -1.67 1.66
N THR A 79 -1.82 -2.49 2.66
CA THR A 79 -0.75 -2.19 3.62
C THR A 79 0.60 -2.21 2.88
N LEU A 80 1.32 -1.10 2.94
CA LEU A 80 2.66 -0.95 2.34
C LEU A 80 3.76 -1.13 3.37
N GLY A 81 3.43 -0.96 4.64
CA GLY A 81 4.33 -1.21 5.75
C GLY A 81 3.79 -0.64 7.05
N ARG A 82 4.63 -0.68 8.08
CA ARG A 82 4.28 -0.24 9.43
C ARG A 82 5.34 0.69 9.99
N VAL A 83 4.91 1.75 10.65
CA VAL A 83 5.78 2.56 11.51
C VAL A 83 5.72 1.96 12.90
N VAL A 84 6.80 1.30 13.32
CA VAL A 84 6.95 0.75 14.67
C VAL A 84 7.75 1.77 15.48
N ASP A 85 7.15 2.22 16.57
CA ASP A 85 7.65 3.33 17.40
C ASP A 85 7.64 4.70 16.66
N PRO A 86 6.66 5.58 16.93
CA PRO A 86 6.60 6.90 16.30
C PRO A 86 7.68 7.88 16.78
N ASP A 87 8.38 7.57 17.89
CA ASP A 87 9.46 8.41 18.39
C ASP A 87 10.81 8.08 17.74
N GLU A 88 11.06 6.81 17.43
CA GLU A 88 12.20 6.37 16.61
C GLU A 88 11.91 6.47 15.10
N GLY A 89 10.65 6.33 14.70
CA GLY A 89 10.18 6.47 13.33
C GLY A 89 10.60 5.31 12.42
N GLU A 90 10.83 4.12 12.98
CA GLU A 90 11.31 2.96 12.23
C GLU A 90 10.19 2.41 11.34
N PHE A 91 10.45 2.36 10.03
CA PHE A 91 9.52 1.85 9.04
C PHE A 91 9.90 0.43 8.61
N TYR A 92 8.90 -0.44 8.60
CA TYR A 92 9.02 -1.82 8.15
C TYR A 92 8.15 -1.99 6.91
N ALA A 93 8.80 -2.01 5.75
CA ALA A 93 8.15 -2.29 4.48
C ALA A 93 7.55 -3.71 4.46
N VAL A 94 6.42 -3.87 3.76
CA VAL A 94 5.97 -5.20 3.38
C VAL A 94 6.90 -5.79 2.32
N ASP A 95 6.94 -7.11 2.25
CA ASP A 95 7.54 -7.82 1.12
C ASP A 95 6.52 -7.88 -0.03
N PRO A 96 6.77 -7.23 -1.18
CA PRO A 96 5.85 -7.25 -2.33
C PRO A 96 5.57 -8.67 -2.84
N THR A 97 6.51 -9.60 -2.66
CA THR A 97 6.38 -10.99 -3.11
C THR A 97 5.56 -11.87 -2.17
N SER A 98 5.11 -11.34 -1.05
CA SER A 98 4.15 -12.00 -0.17
C SER A 98 2.72 -11.90 -0.72
N VAL A 99 1.79 -12.65 -0.13
CA VAL A 99 0.36 -12.55 -0.46
C VAL A 99 -0.25 -11.36 0.27
N HIS A 100 -0.89 -10.48 -0.49
CA HIS A 100 -1.55 -9.27 -0.01
C HIS A 100 -3.06 -9.35 -0.17
N VAL A 101 -3.78 -8.70 0.73
CA VAL A 101 -5.24 -8.61 0.68
C VAL A 101 -5.63 -7.14 0.70
N PRO A 102 -5.90 -6.53 -0.48
CA PRO A 102 -6.54 -5.24 -0.54
C PRO A 102 -7.87 -5.27 0.22
N GLU A 103 -8.07 -4.32 1.13
CA GLU A 103 -9.32 -4.18 1.87
C GLU A 103 -9.87 -2.76 1.76
N ARG A 104 -11.19 -2.63 1.80
CA ARG A 104 -11.79 -1.31 1.98
C ARG A 104 -11.42 -0.79 3.35
N ARG A 105 -10.82 0.40 3.39
CA ARG A 105 -10.54 1.13 4.63
C ARG A 105 -11.81 1.29 5.46
N ARG A 106 -11.90 0.56 6.56
CA ARG A 106 -12.99 0.71 7.53
C ARG A 106 -12.58 1.80 8.50
N ARG A 107 -13.11 3.01 8.32
CA ARG A 107 -12.89 4.09 9.28
C ARG A 107 -13.50 3.67 10.62
N LEU A 108 -12.68 3.23 11.56
CA LEU A 108 -13.12 2.87 12.90
C LEU A 108 -13.52 4.15 13.66
N ALA A 109 -14.58 4.07 14.46
CA ALA A 109 -14.93 5.15 15.36
C ALA A 109 -13.79 5.33 16.38
N ARG A 110 -13.30 6.56 16.54
CA ARG A 110 -12.32 6.87 17.59
C ARG A 110 -13.08 7.10 18.90
N PRO A 111 -12.58 6.59 20.04
CA PRO A 111 -13.13 6.98 21.33
C PRO A 111 -13.04 8.50 21.48
N ALA A 112 -14.07 9.11 22.10
CA ALA A 112 -14.01 10.52 22.43
C ALA A 112 -12.83 10.75 23.38
N GLU A 113 -11.90 11.63 22.98
CA GLU A 113 -10.80 12.08 23.82
C GLU A 113 -11.42 12.66 25.12
N SER A 114 -11.14 12.03 26.26
CA SER A 114 -11.66 12.40 27.58
C SER A 114 -10.70 13.31 28.32
#